data_AF-A0A830H444-F1
#
_entry.id   AF-A0A830H444-F1
#
_cell.length_a   1.000
_cell.length_b   1.000
_cell.length_c   1.000
_cell.angle_alpha   90.00
_cell.angle_beta   90.00
_cell.angle_gamma   90.00
#
_symmetry.space_group_name_H-M   'P 1'
#
loop_
_entity.id
_entity.type
_entity.pdbx_description
1 polymer ?
#
loop_
_entity_poly.entity_id
_entity_poly.type
_entity_poly.pdbx_seq_one_letter_code
_entity_poly.pdbx_strand_id
1 'polypeptide(L)'
;MVGRSHGCDDPSLALALPIVTAPKVDPNAPSADIDSQVRAQAASGGPVYRIHAETVAELKPTVIITQDHCRICAVTSDDVANACERLPNPQAAKVVTVSPTTFDDVLEDVRSVAAALGVQPRGDRLVRHMKERVEVVRREAVAERGEAPRPKIAHLEWVAPLMGSGYWIAECCAAAGCEMVLGTAGGNSPTLTGIEALASADVIVVAPCGFSIERTKAELDACGLASSPAFRELPAVRAGRCFVADGNKYWNRSSCGIVETCEMAAEMAWPELAGLWGHHGERWVRLSELDAFCSRPGAQPVTKPVVLAEADDPMVPAKAAPLGARRAEASAVEVVNAQLAALFSGDWDGAFALNSKPNCARLGDAAKFAGVVRSSASFSVLVDKGREVEVWECGSDVTVRARVEGRPETTFQFMMVREDGAWCTDGVRVEC
;
A
#
# COMPACT_ATOMS: atom_id res chain seq x y z
N MET A 1 -21.69 0.57 -14.62
CA MET A 1 -20.22 0.70 -14.74
C MET A 1 -19.89 0.78 -16.21
N VAL A 2 -18.94 1.63 -16.61
CA VAL A 2 -18.59 1.87 -18.02
C VAL A 2 -17.15 1.52 -18.37
N GLY A 3 -16.27 1.40 -17.36
CA GLY A 3 -14.88 0.99 -17.50
C GLY A 3 -14.35 0.43 -16.19
N ARG A 4 -13.18 -0.20 -16.23
CA ARG A 4 -12.51 -0.80 -15.06
C ARG A 4 -10.99 -0.66 -15.13
N SER A 5 -10.29 -0.82 -14.01
CA SER A 5 -8.83 -0.96 -14.04
C SER A 5 -8.41 -2.32 -14.61
N HIS A 6 -7.14 -2.46 -14.99
CA HIS A 6 -6.58 -3.76 -15.39
C HIS A 6 -6.64 -4.82 -14.25
N GLY A 7 -6.64 -4.39 -12.99
CA GLY A 7 -6.68 -5.26 -11.82
C GLY A 7 -8.09 -5.62 -11.33
N CYS A 8 -9.14 -4.95 -11.83
CA CYS A 8 -10.51 -5.22 -11.43
C CYS A 8 -11.03 -6.52 -12.06
N ASP A 9 -11.23 -7.55 -11.24
CA ASP A 9 -11.70 -8.88 -11.64
C ASP A 9 -13.02 -9.30 -10.94
N ASP A 10 -13.58 -8.43 -10.10
CA ASP A 10 -14.80 -8.67 -9.32
C ASP A 10 -15.74 -7.43 -9.35
N PRO A 11 -17.07 -7.64 -9.49
CA PRO A 11 -17.73 -8.90 -9.81
C PRO A 11 -17.42 -9.34 -11.25
N SER A 12 -17.69 -10.60 -11.60
CA SER A 12 -17.40 -11.16 -12.94
C SER A 12 -18.00 -10.33 -14.10
N LEU A 13 -19.10 -9.63 -13.88
CA LEU A 13 -19.68 -8.69 -14.84
C LEU A 13 -18.72 -7.56 -15.25
N ALA A 14 -17.82 -7.15 -14.36
CA ALA A 14 -16.82 -6.12 -14.67
C ALA A 14 -15.82 -6.57 -15.74
N LEU A 15 -15.62 -7.88 -15.93
CA LEU A 15 -14.66 -8.42 -16.89
C LEU A 15 -14.99 -8.04 -18.34
N ALA A 16 -16.26 -7.79 -18.65
CA ALA A 16 -16.72 -7.36 -19.97
C ALA A 16 -16.52 -5.86 -20.23
N LEU A 17 -16.13 -5.09 -19.21
CA LEU A 17 -15.94 -3.64 -19.34
C LEU A 17 -14.57 -3.29 -19.92
N PRO A 18 -14.48 -2.19 -20.69
CA PRO A 18 -13.21 -1.65 -21.16
C PRO A 18 -12.22 -1.40 -20.02
N ILE A 19 -10.97 -1.79 -20.26
CA ILE A 19 -9.86 -1.55 -19.34
C ILE A 19 -9.30 -0.15 -19.58
N VAL A 20 -9.29 0.68 -18.53
CA VAL A 20 -8.86 2.10 -18.61
C VAL A 20 -7.51 2.37 -17.95
N THR A 21 -6.82 1.32 -17.48
CA THR A 21 -5.45 1.45 -16.97
C THR A 21 -4.56 0.31 -17.45
N ALA A 22 -3.25 0.54 -17.48
CA ALA A 22 -2.26 -0.48 -17.82
C ALA A 22 -1.08 -0.40 -16.83
N PRO A 23 -0.53 -1.53 -16.36
CA PRO A 23 0.62 -1.51 -15.48
C PRO A 23 1.93 -1.29 -16.24
N LYS A 24 2.84 -0.53 -15.63
CA LYS A 24 4.21 -0.33 -16.14
C LYS A 24 5.13 -1.49 -15.76
N VAL A 25 4.84 -2.17 -14.65
CA VAL A 25 5.54 -3.36 -14.17
C VAL A 25 4.74 -4.59 -14.57
N ASP A 26 5.41 -5.64 -15.05
CA ASP A 26 4.74 -6.90 -15.38
C ASP A 26 4.28 -7.64 -14.10
N PRO A 27 2.96 -7.76 -13.85
CA PRO A 27 2.47 -8.49 -12.68
C PRO A 27 2.71 -10.01 -12.79
N ASN A 28 3.21 -10.51 -13.92
CA ASN A 28 3.62 -11.90 -14.12
C ASN A 28 5.10 -12.17 -13.82
N ALA A 29 5.89 -11.13 -13.55
CA ALA A 29 7.29 -11.29 -13.13
C ALA A 29 7.41 -11.95 -11.73
N PRO A 30 8.56 -12.56 -11.39
CA PRO A 30 8.84 -13.03 -10.04
C PRO A 30 8.62 -11.94 -8.99
N SER A 31 8.22 -12.29 -7.77
CA SER A 31 7.85 -11.29 -6.75
C SER A 31 9.02 -10.39 -6.34
N ALA A 32 10.25 -10.93 -6.37
CA ALA A 32 11.47 -10.13 -6.14
C ALA A 32 11.67 -9.06 -7.21
N ASP A 33 11.41 -9.42 -8.47
CA ASP A 33 11.54 -8.50 -9.61
C ASP A 33 10.42 -7.47 -9.60
N ILE A 34 9.20 -7.86 -9.26
CA ILE A 34 8.08 -6.93 -9.07
C ILE A 34 8.41 -5.93 -7.97
N ASP A 35 8.87 -6.37 -6.79
CA ASP A 35 9.22 -5.47 -5.69
C ASP A 35 10.33 -4.49 -6.10
N SER A 36 11.39 -4.99 -6.74
CA SER A 36 12.49 -4.16 -7.24
C SER A 36 12.00 -3.10 -8.25
N GLN A 37 11.20 -3.50 -9.24
CA GLN A 37 10.67 -2.61 -10.27
C GLN A 37 9.68 -1.60 -9.71
N VAL A 38 8.79 -2.02 -8.81
CA VAL A 38 7.80 -1.15 -8.16
C VAL A 38 8.51 -0.13 -7.27
N ARG A 39 9.55 -0.52 -6.51
CA ARG A 39 10.38 0.42 -5.74
C ARG A 39 11.13 1.39 -6.65
N ALA A 40 11.73 0.92 -7.74
CA ALA A 40 12.43 1.77 -8.70
C ALA A 40 11.47 2.79 -9.35
N GLN A 41 10.27 2.34 -9.73
CA GLN A 41 9.22 3.18 -10.29
C GLN A 41 8.76 4.25 -9.28
N ALA A 42 8.50 3.86 -8.04
CA ALA A 42 8.14 4.79 -6.97
C ALA A 42 9.26 5.79 -6.64
N ALA A 43 10.53 5.33 -6.60
CA ALA A 43 11.70 6.20 -6.39
C ALA A 43 11.90 7.21 -7.53
N SER A 44 11.49 6.87 -8.76
CA SER A 44 11.51 7.78 -9.90
C SER A 44 10.37 8.81 -9.90
N GLY A 45 9.45 8.75 -8.93
CA GLY A 45 8.29 9.64 -8.82
C GLY A 45 7.19 9.39 -9.87
N GLY A 46 7.37 8.43 -10.78
CA GLY A 46 6.38 8.11 -11.81
C GLY A 46 5.35 7.09 -11.33
N PRO A 47 4.11 7.12 -11.83
CA PRO A 47 3.06 6.19 -11.41
C PRO A 47 3.33 4.77 -11.90
N VAL A 48 2.97 3.77 -11.07
CA VAL A 48 3.10 2.35 -11.42
C VAL A 48 2.08 1.92 -12.49
N TYR A 49 1.05 2.72 -12.72
CA TYR A 49 0.03 2.48 -13.73
C TYR A 49 -0.14 3.70 -14.64
N ARG A 50 -0.44 3.45 -15.92
CA ARG A 50 -0.92 4.46 -16.87
C ARG A 50 -2.44 4.47 -16.88
N ILE A 51 -3.05 5.65 -16.90
CA ILE A 51 -4.49 5.82 -17.17
C ILE A 51 -4.70 6.11 -18.66
N HIS A 52 -5.60 5.37 -19.31
CA HIS A 52 -6.01 5.61 -20.70
C HIS A 52 -7.03 6.76 -20.74
N ALA A 53 -6.56 8.00 -20.57
CA ALA A 53 -7.41 9.18 -20.44
C ALA A 53 -8.36 9.40 -21.63
N GLU A 54 -7.96 9.02 -22.84
CA GLU A 54 -8.82 9.06 -24.04
C GLU A 54 -10.01 8.09 -23.92
N THR A 55 -9.74 6.83 -23.53
CA THR A 55 -10.80 5.86 -23.25
C THR A 55 -11.71 6.34 -22.13
N VAL A 56 -11.16 6.93 -21.05
CA VAL A 56 -11.96 7.50 -19.96
C VAL A 56 -12.89 8.61 -20.48
N ALA A 57 -12.39 9.50 -21.35
CA ALA A 57 -13.17 10.56 -21.98
C ALA A 57 -14.29 10.04 -22.89
N GLU A 58 -14.02 9.00 -23.68
CA GLU A 58 -15.01 8.35 -24.54
C GLU A 58 -16.15 7.71 -23.75
N LEU A 59 -15.82 7.09 -22.61
CA LEU A 59 -16.77 6.40 -21.74
C LEU A 59 -17.67 7.34 -20.94
N LYS A 60 -17.31 8.62 -20.82
CA LYS A 60 -18.09 9.67 -20.15
C LYS A 60 -18.60 9.26 -18.76
N PRO A 61 -17.72 8.82 -17.83
CA PRO A 61 -18.15 8.43 -16.50
C PRO A 61 -18.72 9.62 -15.73
N THR A 62 -19.76 9.39 -14.93
CA THR A 62 -20.30 10.38 -13.97
C THR A 62 -19.72 10.22 -12.57
N VAL A 63 -19.11 9.07 -12.28
CA VAL A 63 -18.41 8.76 -11.04
C VAL A 63 -17.14 8.00 -11.40
N ILE A 64 -16.00 8.42 -10.83
CA ILE A 64 -14.72 7.73 -10.92
C ILE A 64 -14.35 7.31 -9.50
N ILE A 65 -14.12 6.01 -9.29
CA ILE A 65 -13.67 5.48 -8.01
C ILE A 65 -12.19 5.14 -8.15
N THR A 66 -11.38 5.66 -7.25
CA THR A 66 -9.93 5.45 -7.19
C THR A 66 -9.48 5.23 -5.75
N GLN A 67 -8.24 4.81 -5.58
CA GLN A 67 -7.63 4.56 -4.27
C GLN A 67 -6.27 5.24 -4.17
N ASP A 68 -5.86 5.62 -2.97
CA ASP A 68 -4.55 6.23 -2.67
C ASP A 68 -3.85 5.60 -1.44
N HIS A 69 -4.39 4.51 -0.88
CA HIS A 69 -3.87 3.89 0.34
C HIS A 69 -2.44 3.31 0.20
N CYS A 70 -2.08 2.84 -1.00
CA CYS A 70 -0.75 2.31 -1.30
C CYS A 70 0.08 3.37 -2.02
N ARG A 71 0.92 4.10 -1.28
CA ARG A 71 1.77 5.17 -1.85
C ARG A 71 2.72 4.72 -2.96
N ILE A 72 3.01 3.43 -3.02
CA ILE A 72 3.92 2.83 -3.99
C ILE A 72 3.15 2.31 -5.20
N CYS A 73 1.96 1.75 -5.00
CA CYS A 73 1.26 0.94 -5.99
C CYS A 73 -0.15 1.43 -6.33
N ALA A 74 -0.52 2.66 -5.95
CA ALA A 74 -1.76 3.31 -6.34
C ALA A 74 -1.53 4.29 -7.50
N VAL A 75 -2.60 4.60 -8.25
CA VAL A 75 -2.58 5.76 -9.16
C VAL A 75 -2.54 7.04 -8.34
N THR A 76 -1.81 8.06 -8.81
CA THR A 76 -1.70 9.32 -8.06
C THR A 76 -2.96 10.17 -8.24
N SER A 77 -3.20 11.10 -7.32
CA SER A 77 -4.25 12.12 -7.47
C SER A 77 -4.08 12.93 -8.76
N ASP A 78 -2.83 13.21 -9.12
CA ASP A 78 -2.47 14.00 -10.30
C ASP A 78 -2.79 13.24 -11.60
N ASP A 79 -2.53 11.92 -11.65
CA ASP A 79 -2.92 11.10 -12.80
C ASP A 79 -4.43 11.12 -13.01
N VAL A 80 -5.19 11.01 -11.93
CA VAL A 80 -6.66 11.03 -11.98
C VAL A 80 -7.16 12.42 -12.40
N ALA A 81 -6.58 13.49 -11.86
CA ALA A 81 -6.90 14.86 -12.25
C ALA A 81 -6.62 15.10 -13.76
N ASN A 82 -5.44 14.71 -14.23
CA ASN A 82 -5.04 14.79 -15.64
C ASN A 82 -5.99 13.99 -16.55
N ALA A 83 -6.45 12.82 -16.11
CA ALA A 83 -7.45 12.05 -16.85
C ALA A 83 -8.82 12.76 -16.88
N CYS A 84 -9.22 13.42 -15.78
CA CYS A 84 -10.46 14.18 -15.70
C CYS A 84 -10.44 15.44 -16.59
N GLU A 85 -9.28 16.10 -16.75
CA GLU A 85 -9.13 17.25 -17.66
C GLU A 85 -9.45 16.90 -19.12
N ARG A 86 -9.26 15.63 -19.52
CA ARG A 86 -9.59 15.15 -20.87
C ARG A 86 -11.07 14.85 -21.07
N LEU A 87 -11.88 14.85 -20.00
CA LEU A 87 -13.32 14.66 -20.14
C LEU A 87 -13.93 15.83 -20.92
N PRO A 88 -14.96 15.59 -21.76
CA PRO A 88 -15.68 16.66 -22.45
C PRO A 88 -16.24 17.74 -21.51
N ASN A 89 -16.51 17.38 -20.26
CA ASN A 89 -16.84 18.28 -19.17
C ASN A 89 -16.07 17.81 -17.92
N PRO A 90 -14.93 18.42 -17.58
CA PRO A 90 -14.09 18.01 -16.45
C PRO A 90 -14.82 18.02 -15.09
N GLN A 91 -15.86 18.84 -14.93
CA GLN A 91 -16.66 18.91 -13.70
C GLN A 91 -17.81 17.88 -13.66
N ALA A 92 -18.03 17.09 -14.73
CA ALA A 92 -19.16 16.16 -14.79
C ALA A 92 -18.93 14.85 -14.04
N ALA A 93 -17.68 14.47 -13.78
CA ALA A 93 -17.36 13.24 -13.06
C ALA A 93 -17.07 13.55 -11.58
N LYS A 94 -17.80 12.90 -10.67
CA LYS A 94 -17.46 12.91 -9.25
C LYS A 94 -16.33 11.90 -9.00
N VAL A 95 -15.16 12.39 -8.60
CA VAL A 95 -14.05 11.53 -8.16
C VAL A 95 -14.26 11.14 -6.69
N VAL A 96 -14.18 9.85 -6.40
CA VAL A 96 -14.23 9.27 -5.06
C VAL A 96 -12.91 8.55 -4.84
N THR A 97 -12.07 9.11 -3.97
CA THR A 97 -10.81 8.51 -3.57
C THR A 97 -10.98 7.83 -2.23
N VAL A 98 -10.62 6.54 -2.14
CA VAL A 98 -10.67 5.75 -0.91
C VAL A 98 -9.26 5.48 -0.38
N SER A 99 -9.06 5.65 0.93
CA SER A 99 -7.75 5.52 1.60
C SER A 99 -7.81 4.73 2.92
N PRO A 100 -8.39 3.53 2.95
CA PRO A 100 -8.65 2.89 4.22
C PRO A 100 -7.37 2.35 4.83
N THR A 101 -7.23 2.57 6.13
CA THR A 101 -6.17 1.99 6.96
C THR A 101 -6.72 1.03 8.01
N THR A 102 -7.99 1.16 8.35
CA THR A 102 -8.67 0.33 9.34
C THR A 102 -9.88 -0.37 8.74
N PHE A 103 -10.41 -1.35 9.46
CA PHE A 103 -11.66 -2.04 9.10
C PHE A 103 -12.82 -1.04 9.02
N ASP A 104 -12.91 -0.12 9.98
CA ASP A 104 -13.96 0.90 9.99
C ASP A 104 -13.82 1.89 8.82
N ASP A 105 -12.60 2.21 8.38
CA ASP A 105 -12.39 3.03 7.16
C ASP A 105 -12.99 2.33 5.92
N VAL A 106 -12.78 1.02 5.76
CA VAL A 106 -13.38 0.27 4.63
C VAL A 106 -14.91 0.34 4.66
N LEU A 107 -15.52 0.29 5.86
CA LEU A 107 -16.97 0.44 5.99
C LEU A 107 -17.43 1.86 5.64
N GLU A 108 -16.65 2.87 5.96
CA GLU A 108 -16.95 4.25 5.60
C GLU A 108 -16.75 4.50 4.09
N ASP A 109 -15.79 3.84 3.46
CA ASP A 109 -15.61 3.86 2.01
C ASP A 109 -16.83 3.29 1.29
N VAL A 110 -17.44 2.22 1.82
CA VAL A 110 -18.71 1.68 1.30
C VAL A 110 -19.80 2.75 1.35
N ARG A 111 -19.90 3.53 2.43
CA ARG A 111 -20.87 4.63 2.53
C ARG A 111 -20.54 5.77 1.57
N SER A 112 -19.28 6.15 1.45
CA SER A 112 -18.79 7.20 0.55
C SER A 112 -19.09 6.88 -0.90
N VAL A 113 -18.82 5.64 -1.33
CA VAL A 113 -19.17 5.14 -2.66
C VAL A 113 -20.69 5.12 -2.85
N ALA A 114 -21.46 4.62 -1.87
CA ALA A 114 -22.92 4.60 -1.97
C ALA A 114 -23.53 6.01 -2.07
N ALA A 115 -22.98 7.00 -1.36
CA ALA A 115 -23.38 8.39 -1.44
C ALA A 115 -23.04 9.02 -2.81
N ALA A 116 -21.87 8.72 -3.37
CA ALA A 116 -21.52 9.15 -4.72
C ALA A 116 -22.43 8.56 -5.80
N LEU A 117 -22.92 7.34 -5.58
CA LEU A 117 -23.84 6.65 -6.48
C LEU A 117 -25.32 6.99 -6.22
N GLY A 118 -25.65 7.80 -5.20
CA GLY A 118 -27.03 8.16 -4.85
C GLY A 118 -27.86 6.99 -4.30
N VAL A 119 -27.21 6.00 -3.67
CA VAL A 119 -27.83 4.78 -3.13
C VAL A 119 -27.48 4.56 -1.66
N GLN A 120 -27.41 5.63 -0.87
CA GLN A 120 -27.05 5.62 0.56
C GLN A 120 -27.77 4.51 1.36
N PRO A 121 -29.10 4.31 1.23
CA PRO A 121 -29.79 3.26 1.98
C PRO A 121 -29.30 1.84 1.64
N ARG A 122 -28.75 1.60 0.45
CA ARG A 122 -28.11 0.33 0.08
C ARG A 122 -26.75 0.19 0.75
N GLY A 123 -25.96 1.27 0.79
CA GLY A 123 -24.68 1.32 1.49
C GLY A 123 -24.83 0.99 2.98
N ASP A 124 -25.77 1.64 3.66
CA ASP A 124 -26.01 1.39 5.09
C ASP A 124 -26.45 -0.05 5.38
N ARG A 125 -27.26 -0.65 4.51
CA ARG A 125 -27.64 -2.06 4.63
C ARG A 125 -26.44 -3.00 4.44
N LEU A 126 -25.56 -2.69 3.48
CA LEU A 126 -24.35 -3.48 3.24
C LEU A 126 -23.40 -3.38 4.45
N VAL A 127 -23.15 -2.18 4.97
CA VAL A 127 -22.30 -2.00 6.16
C VAL A 127 -22.88 -2.74 7.37
N ARG A 128 -24.20 -2.66 7.59
CA ARG A 128 -24.85 -3.43 8.66
C ARG A 128 -24.61 -4.93 8.49
N HIS A 129 -24.83 -5.45 7.29
CA HIS A 129 -24.62 -6.86 6.98
C HIS A 129 -23.16 -7.31 7.20
N MET A 130 -22.19 -6.50 6.78
CA MET A 130 -20.77 -6.76 7.01
C MET A 130 -20.44 -6.81 8.50
N LYS A 131 -20.94 -5.84 9.29
CA LYS A 131 -20.76 -5.84 10.75
C LYS A 131 -21.38 -7.07 11.41
N GLU A 132 -22.61 -7.42 11.04
CA GLU A 132 -23.31 -8.60 11.58
C GLU A 132 -22.53 -9.90 11.30
N ARG A 133 -21.98 -10.08 10.10
CA ARG A 133 -21.15 -11.25 9.76
C ARG A 133 -19.88 -11.30 10.60
N VAL A 134 -19.18 -10.19 10.77
CA VAL A 134 -17.95 -10.15 11.59
C VAL A 134 -18.26 -10.37 13.07
N GLU A 135 -19.41 -9.92 13.58
CA GLU A 135 -19.83 -10.25 14.94
C GLU A 135 -20.09 -11.75 15.13
N VAL A 136 -20.60 -12.44 14.11
CA VAL A 136 -20.70 -13.91 14.14
C VAL A 136 -19.31 -14.52 14.26
N VAL A 137 -18.34 -14.11 13.43
CA VAL A 137 -16.95 -14.59 13.53
C VAL A 137 -16.37 -14.38 14.92
N ARG A 138 -16.54 -13.18 15.50
CA ARG A 138 -16.07 -12.86 16.86
C ARG A 138 -16.68 -13.77 17.90
N ARG A 139 -17.98 -14.02 17.82
CA ARG A 139 -18.69 -14.90 18.76
C ARG A 139 -18.17 -16.32 18.70
N GLU A 140 -18.05 -16.89 17.49
CA GLU A 140 -17.54 -18.26 17.31
C GLU A 140 -16.09 -18.38 17.80
N ALA A 141 -15.22 -17.44 17.42
CA ALA A 141 -13.82 -17.44 17.86
C ALA A 141 -13.66 -17.27 19.38
N VAL A 142 -14.53 -16.48 20.03
CA VAL A 142 -14.56 -16.36 21.50
C VAL A 142 -15.03 -17.64 22.16
N ALA A 143 -16.05 -18.31 21.60
CA ALA A 143 -16.56 -19.57 22.11
C ALA A 143 -15.48 -20.66 22.05
N GLU A 144 -14.77 -20.79 20.91
CA GLU A 144 -13.69 -21.77 20.75
C GLU A 144 -12.46 -21.46 21.61
N ARG A 145 -12.08 -20.18 21.72
CA ARG A 145 -10.93 -19.80 22.55
C ARG A 145 -11.16 -20.16 24.03
N GLY A 146 -12.35 -19.89 24.56
CA GLY A 146 -12.59 -19.94 26.01
C GLY A 146 -11.54 -19.12 26.78
N GLU A 147 -10.83 -19.79 27.69
CA GLU A 147 -9.74 -19.21 28.50
C GLU A 147 -8.34 -19.37 27.88
N ALA A 148 -8.22 -20.04 26.72
CA ALA A 148 -6.94 -20.23 26.06
C ALA A 148 -6.34 -18.89 25.59
N PRO A 149 -5.00 -18.78 25.50
CA PRO A 149 -4.37 -17.62 24.89
C PRO A 149 -4.78 -17.46 23.43
N ARG A 150 -4.71 -16.23 22.90
CA ARG A 150 -4.97 -15.97 21.49
C ARG A 150 -3.86 -16.59 20.64
N PRO A 151 -4.17 -17.35 19.57
CA PRO A 151 -3.17 -17.82 18.63
C PRO A 151 -2.45 -16.63 17.99
N LYS A 152 -1.14 -16.70 17.91
CA LYS A 152 -0.32 -15.74 17.19
C LYS A 152 -0.37 -16.03 15.69
N ILE A 153 -0.93 -15.12 14.92
CA ILE A 153 -1.09 -15.25 13.47
C ILE A 153 -0.12 -14.31 12.74
N ALA A 154 0.73 -14.87 11.88
CA ALA A 154 1.54 -14.12 10.94
C ALA A 154 0.88 -14.16 9.57
N HIS A 155 0.64 -12.99 8.98
CA HIS A 155 0.21 -12.87 7.59
C HIS A 155 1.38 -12.36 6.75
N LEU A 156 1.69 -13.06 5.67
CA LEU A 156 2.67 -12.67 4.67
C LEU A 156 1.94 -12.14 3.44
N GLU A 157 1.97 -10.81 3.24
CA GLU A 157 1.46 -10.19 2.01
C GLU A 157 2.48 -10.14 0.87
N TRP A 158 3.73 -10.52 1.13
CA TRP A 158 4.75 -10.66 0.10
C TRP A 158 5.78 -11.70 0.51
N VAL A 159 6.36 -12.39 -0.49
CA VAL A 159 7.25 -13.55 -0.26
C VAL A 159 8.71 -13.32 -0.65
N ALA A 160 9.00 -12.36 -1.53
CA ALA A 160 10.36 -11.95 -1.82
C ALA A 160 10.41 -10.43 -2.15
N PRO A 161 10.90 -9.57 -1.23
CA PRO A 161 11.32 -9.91 0.14
C PRO A 161 10.12 -10.35 1.00
N LEU A 162 10.39 -11.02 2.13
CA LEU A 162 9.33 -11.35 3.08
C LEU A 162 8.75 -10.07 3.68
N MET A 163 7.42 -9.93 3.63
CA MET A 163 6.72 -8.81 4.25
C MET A 163 5.58 -9.31 5.12
N GLY A 164 5.49 -8.77 6.34
CA GLY A 164 4.31 -8.88 7.17
C GLY A 164 3.24 -7.89 6.72
N SER A 165 2.19 -7.69 7.54
CA SER A 165 1.04 -6.89 7.09
C SER A 165 0.43 -5.95 8.10
N GLY A 166 0.03 -4.77 7.64
CA GLY A 166 -0.65 -3.76 8.45
C GLY A 166 -2.13 -3.58 8.07
N TYR A 167 -2.56 -2.33 8.03
CA TYR A 167 -3.89 -1.89 7.62
C TYR A 167 -5.02 -2.58 8.43
N TRP A 168 -6.12 -2.96 7.77
CA TRP A 168 -7.29 -3.62 8.36
C TRP A 168 -7.04 -5.11 8.68
N ILE A 169 -5.95 -5.72 8.17
CA ILE A 169 -5.71 -7.17 8.27
C ILE A 169 -5.55 -7.59 9.74
N ALA A 170 -4.88 -6.77 10.56
CA ALA A 170 -4.75 -7.03 11.99
C ALA A 170 -6.10 -7.04 12.71
N GLU A 171 -7.04 -6.21 12.28
CA GLU A 171 -8.40 -6.17 12.84
C GLU A 171 -9.24 -7.37 12.37
N CYS A 172 -9.03 -7.85 11.13
CA CYS A 172 -9.61 -9.10 10.66
C CYS A 172 -9.11 -10.30 11.49
N CYS A 173 -7.81 -10.39 11.74
CA CYS A 173 -7.20 -11.40 12.60
C CYS A 173 -7.71 -11.30 14.05
N ALA A 174 -7.86 -10.09 14.58
CA ALA A 174 -8.42 -9.87 15.92
C ALA A 174 -9.89 -10.31 16.00
N ALA A 175 -10.68 -10.09 14.94
CA ALA A 175 -12.05 -10.58 14.86
C ALA A 175 -12.12 -12.12 14.88
N ALA A 176 -11.15 -12.79 14.27
CA ALA A 176 -10.94 -14.23 14.36
C ALA A 176 -10.36 -14.71 15.71
N GLY A 177 -10.29 -13.85 16.73
CA GLY A 177 -9.80 -14.21 18.06
C GLY A 177 -8.27 -14.39 18.15
N CYS A 178 -7.52 -13.96 17.12
CA CYS A 178 -6.08 -14.10 17.06
C CYS A 178 -5.35 -12.84 17.54
N GLU A 179 -4.05 -12.97 17.82
CA GLU A 179 -3.11 -11.87 17.97
C GLU A 179 -2.23 -11.81 16.73
N MET A 180 -2.29 -10.71 15.98
CA MET A 180 -1.43 -10.56 14.81
C MET A 180 0.01 -10.27 15.24
N VAL A 181 0.95 -11.03 14.68
CA VAL A 181 2.39 -10.75 14.76
C VAL A 181 2.87 -10.23 13.41
N LEU A 182 4.00 -9.52 13.43
CA LEU A 182 4.65 -8.95 12.24
C LEU A 182 3.79 -7.89 11.52
N GLY A 183 3.04 -7.12 12.31
CA GLY A 183 2.24 -6.01 11.82
C GLY A 183 1.27 -5.47 12.86
N THR A 184 0.60 -4.36 12.55
CA THR A 184 -0.30 -3.65 13.48
C THR A 184 -1.51 -3.09 12.75
N ALA A 185 -2.65 -2.98 13.46
CA ALA A 185 -3.85 -2.32 12.95
C ALA A 185 -3.55 -0.87 12.52
N GLY A 186 -4.00 -0.49 11.33
CA GLY A 186 -3.71 0.83 10.74
C GLY A 186 -2.24 1.07 10.37
N GLY A 187 -1.36 0.09 10.59
CA GLY A 187 0.07 0.19 10.27
C GLY A 187 0.37 -0.05 8.80
N ASN A 188 1.63 0.14 8.41
CA ASN A 188 2.13 -0.28 7.11
C ASN A 188 2.62 -1.73 7.15
N SER A 189 2.91 -2.28 5.98
CA SER A 189 3.47 -3.62 5.77
C SER A 189 4.98 -3.63 6.01
N PRO A 190 5.49 -4.23 7.10
CA PRO A 190 6.92 -4.24 7.39
C PRO A 190 7.65 -5.28 6.52
N THR A 191 8.81 -4.89 5.97
CA THR A 191 9.77 -5.86 5.42
C THR A 191 10.46 -6.59 6.57
N LEU A 192 10.47 -7.92 6.51
CA LEU A 192 11.02 -8.77 7.56
C LEU A 192 12.53 -8.96 7.35
N THR A 193 13.27 -9.16 8.46
CA THR A 193 14.71 -9.44 8.42
C THR A 193 15.03 -10.80 7.82
N GLY A 194 14.09 -11.75 7.94
CA GLY A 194 14.25 -13.12 7.47
C GLY A 194 13.14 -14.05 7.97
N ILE A 195 13.27 -15.33 7.63
CA ILE A 195 12.33 -16.40 7.98
C ILE A 195 12.18 -16.54 9.51
N GLU A 196 13.22 -16.25 10.27
CA GLU A 196 13.25 -16.34 11.73
C GLU A 196 12.20 -15.45 12.42
N ALA A 197 11.77 -14.36 11.77
CA ALA A 197 10.70 -13.50 12.28
C ALA A 197 9.38 -14.27 12.47
N LEU A 198 9.16 -15.34 11.69
CA LEU A 198 7.96 -16.18 11.74
C LEU A 198 7.99 -17.23 12.87
N ALA A 199 9.11 -17.41 13.57
CA ALA A 199 9.28 -18.48 14.55
C ALA A 199 8.33 -18.39 15.75
N SER A 200 7.79 -17.20 16.03
CA SER A 200 6.84 -16.96 17.13
C SER A 200 5.37 -17.17 16.77
N ALA A 201 5.07 -17.42 15.49
CA ALA A 201 3.71 -17.59 15.01
C ALA A 201 3.20 -19.02 15.28
N ASP A 202 1.95 -19.12 15.75
CA ASP A 202 1.20 -20.37 15.86
C ASP A 202 0.50 -20.71 14.54
N VAL A 203 0.22 -19.69 13.72
CA VAL A 203 -0.43 -19.77 12.41
C VAL A 203 0.32 -18.88 11.43
N ILE A 204 0.64 -19.42 10.25
CA ILE A 204 1.21 -18.64 9.14
C ILE A 204 0.22 -18.65 7.98
N VAL A 205 -0.16 -17.47 7.50
CA VAL A 205 -0.98 -17.30 6.31
C VAL A 205 -0.14 -16.62 5.23
N VAL A 206 0.05 -17.30 4.11
CA VAL A 206 0.71 -16.77 2.93
C VAL A 206 -0.36 -16.34 1.93
N ALA A 207 -0.55 -15.03 1.78
CA ALA A 207 -1.54 -14.50 0.84
C ALA A 207 -0.98 -13.23 0.18
N PRO A 208 -0.06 -13.38 -0.80
CA PRO A 208 0.63 -12.26 -1.38
C PRO A 208 -0.30 -11.31 -2.16
N CYS A 209 -0.02 -10.02 -2.08
CA CYS A 209 -0.81 -8.99 -2.74
C CYS A 209 -0.91 -9.25 -4.25
N GLY A 210 -2.13 -9.26 -4.77
CA GLY A 210 -2.36 -9.48 -6.20
C GLY A 210 -2.16 -10.93 -6.68
N PHE A 211 -1.86 -11.91 -5.81
CA PHE A 211 -1.66 -13.30 -6.20
C PHE A 211 -2.84 -14.20 -5.80
N SER A 212 -3.30 -15.04 -6.74
CA SER A 212 -4.19 -16.16 -6.41
C SER A 212 -3.42 -17.26 -5.67
N ILE A 213 -4.11 -18.30 -5.21
CA ILE A 213 -3.44 -19.47 -4.60
C ILE A 213 -2.51 -20.15 -5.61
N GLU A 214 -2.93 -20.32 -6.87
CA GLU A 214 -2.12 -20.92 -7.94
C GLU A 214 -0.88 -20.09 -8.26
N ARG A 215 -1.01 -18.76 -8.32
CA ARG A 215 0.15 -17.89 -8.50
C ARG A 215 1.07 -17.92 -7.28
N THR A 216 0.52 -17.97 -6.08
CA THR A 216 1.30 -18.07 -4.84
C THR A 216 2.11 -19.36 -4.81
N LYS A 217 1.53 -20.50 -5.23
CA LYS A 217 2.30 -21.74 -5.39
C LYS A 217 3.49 -21.55 -6.31
N ALA A 218 3.26 -21.03 -7.52
CA ALA A 218 4.33 -20.83 -8.49
C ALA A 218 5.45 -19.93 -7.94
N GLU A 219 5.08 -18.89 -7.19
CA GLU A 219 6.06 -18.01 -6.55
C GLU A 219 6.84 -18.71 -5.43
N LEU A 220 6.16 -19.45 -4.56
CA LEU A 220 6.79 -20.20 -3.47
C LEU A 220 7.81 -21.22 -3.99
N ASP A 221 7.52 -21.83 -5.15
CA ASP A 221 8.44 -22.72 -5.85
C ASP A 221 9.62 -21.92 -6.45
N ALA A 222 9.35 -20.79 -7.11
CA ALA A 222 10.37 -19.97 -7.77
C ALA A 222 11.36 -19.32 -6.80
N CYS A 223 10.89 -18.76 -5.69
CA CYS A 223 11.74 -18.15 -4.67
C CYS A 223 12.33 -19.18 -3.68
N GLY A 224 11.90 -20.44 -3.77
CA GLY A 224 12.38 -21.54 -2.95
C GLY A 224 11.91 -21.52 -1.49
N LEU A 225 11.02 -20.60 -1.09
CA LEU A 225 10.57 -20.46 0.30
C LEU A 225 9.96 -21.76 0.84
N ALA A 226 9.05 -22.40 0.10
CA ALA A 226 8.41 -23.65 0.53
C ALA A 226 9.39 -24.84 0.59
N SER A 227 10.53 -24.75 -0.11
CA SER A 227 11.59 -25.77 -0.11
C SER A 227 12.68 -25.51 0.93
N SER A 228 12.75 -24.30 1.49
CA SER A 228 13.76 -23.89 2.46
C SER A 228 13.70 -24.74 3.73
N PRO A 229 14.83 -25.36 4.16
CA PRO A 229 14.89 -26.06 5.43
C PRO A 229 14.50 -25.17 6.62
N ALA A 230 14.92 -23.91 6.61
CA ALA A 230 14.59 -22.96 7.68
C ALA A 230 13.09 -22.70 7.77
N PHE A 231 12.40 -22.59 6.63
CA PHE A 231 10.95 -22.41 6.60
C PHE A 231 10.22 -23.68 7.04
N ARG A 232 10.65 -24.85 6.56
CA ARG A 232 10.05 -26.15 6.91
C ARG A 232 10.19 -26.51 8.39
N GLU A 233 11.26 -26.05 9.05
CA GLU A 233 11.48 -26.27 10.48
C GLU A 233 10.72 -25.30 11.39
N LEU A 234 10.03 -24.29 10.84
CA LEU A 234 9.19 -23.39 11.66
C LEU A 234 8.11 -24.20 12.41
N PRO A 235 7.86 -23.91 13.70
CA PRO A 235 6.89 -24.66 14.51
C PRO A 235 5.50 -24.76 13.85
N ALA A 236 4.96 -23.65 13.34
CA ALA A 236 3.67 -23.63 12.65
C ALA A 236 3.66 -24.50 11.39
N VAL A 237 4.74 -24.51 10.60
CA VAL A 237 4.83 -25.32 9.37
C VAL A 237 4.85 -26.81 9.72
N ARG A 238 5.66 -27.21 10.70
CA ARG A 238 5.71 -28.61 11.19
C ARG A 238 4.40 -29.09 11.79
N ALA A 239 3.66 -28.20 12.45
CA ALA A 239 2.35 -28.48 13.01
C ALA A 239 1.22 -28.51 11.96
N GLY A 240 1.52 -28.28 10.67
CA GLY A 240 0.50 -28.21 9.62
C GLY A 240 -0.38 -26.96 9.71
N ARG A 241 0.10 -25.91 10.38
CA ARG A 241 -0.55 -24.62 10.65
C ARG A 241 -0.02 -23.50 9.74
N CYS A 242 0.40 -23.86 8.54
CA CYS A 242 0.78 -22.95 7.47
C CYS A 242 -0.22 -23.08 6.33
N PHE A 243 -0.76 -21.96 5.89
CA PHE A 243 -1.86 -21.89 4.95
C PHE A 243 -1.53 -20.95 3.80
N VAL A 244 -2.13 -21.21 2.65
CA VAL A 244 -2.06 -20.34 1.46
C VAL A 244 -3.47 -19.86 1.14
N ALA A 245 -3.65 -18.56 1.00
CA ALA A 245 -4.95 -17.96 0.70
C ALA A 245 -4.87 -17.02 -0.50
N ASP A 246 -6.03 -16.70 -1.09
CA ASP A 246 -6.12 -15.77 -2.22
C ASP A 246 -5.88 -14.32 -1.74
N GLY A 247 -4.63 -13.88 -1.85
CA GLY A 247 -4.18 -12.54 -1.52
C GLY A 247 -4.57 -11.48 -2.56
N ASN A 248 -4.96 -11.90 -3.76
CA ASN A 248 -5.46 -11.02 -4.80
C ASN A 248 -6.82 -10.45 -4.43
N LYS A 249 -7.79 -11.29 -4.02
CA LYS A 249 -9.18 -10.86 -3.87
C LYS A 249 -9.56 -10.43 -2.44
N TYR A 250 -9.03 -11.11 -1.43
CA TYR A 250 -9.60 -11.03 -0.07
C TYR A 250 -8.72 -10.30 0.94
N TRP A 251 -7.41 -10.57 0.95
CA TRP A 251 -6.53 -10.07 2.01
C TRP A 251 -6.07 -8.63 1.78
N ASN A 252 -5.59 -8.32 0.56
CA ASN A 252 -4.86 -7.08 0.27
C ASN A 252 -5.66 -6.06 -0.55
N ARG A 253 -6.98 -6.24 -0.65
CA ARG A 253 -7.89 -5.25 -1.26
C ARG A 253 -8.81 -4.68 -0.21
N SER A 254 -8.95 -3.36 -0.20
CA SER A 254 -9.93 -2.64 0.60
C SER A 254 -11.35 -2.78 0.03
N SER A 255 -11.80 -4.02 -0.08
CA SER A 255 -13.08 -4.40 -0.68
C SER A 255 -14.06 -4.89 0.40
N CYS A 256 -15.30 -5.17 0.00
CA CYS A 256 -16.24 -5.84 0.90
C CYS A 256 -15.77 -7.26 1.29
N GLY A 257 -14.78 -7.82 0.58
CA GLY A 257 -14.16 -9.12 0.84
C GLY A 257 -13.42 -9.25 2.18
N ILE A 258 -13.23 -8.16 2.92
CA ILE A 258 -12.60 -8.18 4.25
C ILE A 258 -13.41 -9.00 5.28
N VAL A 259 -14.70 -9.21 5.04
CA VAL A 259 -15.54 -10.07 5.88
C VAL A 259 -15.12 -11.53 5.71
N GLU A 260 -14.93 -11.98 4.47
CA GLU A 260 -14.40 -13.30 4.16
C GLU A 260 -12.98 -13.46 4.73
N THR A 261 -12.17 -12.40 4.79
CA THR A 261 -10.86 -12.43 5.46
C THR A 261 -10.96 -12.74 6.95
N CYS A 262 -11.94 -12.16 7.66
CA CYS A 262 -12.21 -12.51 9.06
C CYS A 262 -12.61 -13.99 9.22
N GLU A 263 -13.53 -14.44 8.36
CA GLU A 263 -14.03 -15.83 8.38
C GLU A 263 -12.90 -16.82 8.10
N MET A 264 -12.10 -16.59 7.04
CA MET A 264 -10.94 -17.40 6.69
C MET A 264 -9.89 -17.44 7.80
N ALA A 265 -9.58 -16.30 8.43
CA ALA A 265 -8.64 -16.26 9.55
C ALA A 265 -9.14 -17.13 10.72
N ALA A 266 -10.45 -17.14 10.99
CA ALA A 266 -11.03 -17.99 12.03
C ALA A 266 -10.97 -19.48 11.66
N GLU A 267 -11.30 -19.85 10.41
CA GLU A 267 -11.19 -21.25 9.96
C GLU A 267 -9.75 -21.79 10.04
N MET A 268 -8.75 -20.95 9.78
CA MET A 268 -7.33 -21.32 9.84
C MET A 268 -6.80 -21.36 11.28
N ALA A 269 -7.30 -20.47 12.15
CA ALA A 269 -6.83 -20.37 13.54
C ALA A 269 -7.43 -21.42 14.46
N TRP A 270 -8.66 -21.86 14.20
CA TRP A 270 -9.42 -22.75 15.07
C TRP A 270 -9.82 -24.01 14.30
N PRO A 271 -9.19 -25.17 14.55
CA PRO A 271 -9.51 -26.42 13.84
C PRO A 271 -11.00 -26.79 13.87
N GLU A 272 -11.68 -26.46 14.96
CA GLU A 272 -13.11 -26.68 15.19
C GLU A 272 -13.99 -25.82 14.28
N LEU A 273 -13.49 -24.66 13.83
CA LEU A 273 -14.17 -23.77 12.88
C LEU A 273 -13.78 -24.05 11.43
N ALA A 274 -12.87 -25.00 11.17
CA ALA A 274 -12.41 -25.28 9.83
C ALA A 274 -13.59 -25.67 8.91
N GLY A 275 -13.83 -24.86 7.88
CA GLY A 275 -14.91 -25.05 6.90
C GLY A 275 -16.30 -24.56 7.36
N LEU A 276 -16.42 -23.91 8.52
CA LEU A 276 -17.70 -23.38 9.01
C LEU A 276 -18.36 -22.40 8.03
N TRP A 277 -17.55 -21.56 7.36
CA TRP A 277 -18.00 -20.61 6.34
C TRP A 277 -17.72 -21.11 4.92
N GLY A 278 -17.08 -22.27 4.77
CA GLY A 278 -16.88 -22.96 3.51
C GLY A 278 -15.76 -22.35 2.65
N HIS A 279 -14.78 -21.67 3.25
CA HIS A 279 -13.68 -21.08 2.47
C HIS A 279 -12.53 -22.06 2.18
N HIS A 280 -12.38 -23.09 3.01
CA HIS A 280 -11.37 -24.14 2.81
C HIS A 280 -11.57 -24.87 1.47
N GLY A 281 -10.51 -24.97 0.66
CA GLY A 281 -10.57 -25.64 -0.65
C GLY A 281 -11.16 -24.76 -1.76
N GLU A 282 -11.45 -23.49 -1.49
CA GLU A 282 -11.83 -22.49 -2.49
C GLU A 282 -10.94 -21.23 -2.39
N ARG A 283 -10.84 -20.64 -1.19
CA ARG A 283 -10.21 -19.33 -0.95
C ARG A 283 -8.96 -19.42 -0.07
N TRP A 284 -8.79 -20.54 0.61
CA TRP A 284 -7.55 -20.92 1.26
C TRP A 284 -7.37 -22.45 1.29
N VAL A 285 -6.13 -22.90 1.41
CA VAL A 285 -5.73 -24.31 1.57
C VAL A 285 -4.58 -24.42 2.57
N ARG A 286 -4.37 -25.60 3.14
CA ARG A 286 -3.13 -25.89 3.89
C ARG A 286 -1.96 -25.92 2.92
N LEU A 287 -0.76 -25.57 3.38
CA LEU A 287 0.45 -25.69 2.57
C LEU A 287 0.65 -27.12 2.06
N SER A 288 0.28 -28.13 2.85
CA SER A 288 0.32 -29.55 2.46
C SER A 288 -0.69 -29.96 1.39
N GLU A 289 -1.72 -29.14 1.14
CA GLU A 289 -2.77 -29.39 0.15
C GLU A 289 -2.53 -28.61 -1.15
N LEU A 290 -1.55 -27.69 -1.15
CA LEU A 290 -1.33 -26.72 -2.21
C LEU A 290 -1.10 -27.36 -3.57
N ASP A 291 -0.26 -28.39 -3.64
CA ASP A 291 0.04 -29.09 -4.91
C ASP A 291 -1.20 -29.75 -5.50
N ALA A 292 -2.00 -30.42 -4.66
CA ALA A 292 -3.25 -31.06 -5.08
C ALA A 292 -4.28 -30.02 -5.53
N PHE A 293 -4.40 -28.91 -4.79
CA PHE A 293 -5.27 -27.80 -5.15
C PHE A 293 -4.89 -27.23 -6.52
N CYS A 294 -3.62 -26.88 -6.74
CA CYS A 294 -3.18 -26.27 -8.00
C CYS A 294 -3.18 -27.23 -9.20
N SER A 295 -3.23 -28.55 -8.96
CA SER A 295 -3.34 -29.56 -10.01
C SER A 295 -4.78 -29.97 -10.33
N ARG A 296 -5.77 -29.40 -9.64
CA ARG A 296 -7.19 -29.75 -9.82
C ARG A 296 -7.72 -29.30 -11.19
N PRO A 297 -8.71 -30.00 -11.77
CA PRO A 297 -9.44 -29.49 -12.93
C PRO A 297 -10.04 -28.11 -12.65
N GLY A 298 -9.78 -27.14 -13.52
CA GLY A 298 -10.28 -25.77 -13.37
C GLY A 298 -9.45 -24.87 -12.45
N ALA A 299 -8.23 -25.29 -12.06
CA ALA A 299 -7.27 -24.41 -11.41
C ALA A 299 -7.04 -23.13 -12.24
N GLN A 300 -6.93 -21.98 -11.55
CA GLN A 300 -6.78 -20.69 -12.22
C GLN A 300 -5.41 -20.59 -12.92
N PRO A 301 -5.31 -19.88 -14.06
CA PRO A 301 -4.02 -19.57 -14.66
C PRO A 301 -3.12 -18.81 -13.68
N VAL A 302 -1.84 -19.20 -13.65
CA VAL A 302 -0.80 -18.52 -12.85
C VAL A 302 -0.55 -17.09 -13.35
N THR A 303 -0.71 -16.87 -14.65
CA THR A 303 -0.48 -15.58 -15.31
C THR A 303 -1.78 -14.84 -15.55
N LYS A 304 -1.75 -13.53 -15.34
CA LYS A 304 -2.85 -12.61 -15.66
C LYS A 304 -2.70 -12.10 -17.10
N PRO A 305 -3.76 -12.15 -17.93
CA PRO A 305 -3.75 -11.51 -19.23
C PRO A 305 -3.78 -10.00 -19.03
N VAL A 306 -2.65 -9.34 -19.23
CA VAL A 306 -2.50 -7.91 -19.04
C VAL A 306 -1.69 -7.32 -20.19
N VAL A 307 -2.12 -6.15 -20.65
CA VAL A 307 -1.35 -5.34 -21.60
C VAL A 307 -0.55 -4.35 -20.79
N LEU A 308 0.77 -4.41 -20.89
CA LEU A 308 1.65 -3.46 -20.22
C LEU A 308 1.48 -2.08 -20.85
N ALA A 309 1.63 -1.04 -20.05
CA ALA A 309 1.78 0.30 -20.57
C ALA A 309 3.02 0.34 -21.47
N GLU A 310 2.88 0.87 -22.70
CA GLU A 310 4.04 1.13 -23.55
C GLU A 310 5.04 2.00 -22.79
N ALA A 311 6.35 1.83 -23.02
CA ALA A 311 7.35 2.75 -22.47
C ALA A 311 6.92 4.19 -22.79
N ASP A 312 6.96 5.08 -21.80
CA ASP A 312 6.64 6.48 -22.05
C ASP A 312 7.48 6.98 -23.25
N ASP A 313 6.83 7.52 -24.29
CA ASP A 313 7.50 8.35 -25.29
C ASP A 313 8.24 9.44 -24.49
N PRO A 314 9.56 9.70 -24.70
CA PRO A 314 10.30 10.71 -23.95
C PRO A 314 9.44 11.95 -23.85
N MET A 315 9.00 12.21 -22.62
CA MET A 315 7.96 13.14 -22.23
C MET A 315 7.95 14.34 -23.18
N VAL A 316 6.96 14.43 -24.09
CA VAL A 316 6.75 15.66 -24.85
C VAL A 316 6.48 16.72 -23.79
N PRO A 317 7.36 17.73 -23.62
CA PRO A 317 7.16 18.74 -22.61
C PRO A 317 5.79 19.37 -22.88
N ALA A 318 4.97 19.47 -21.83
CA ALA A 318 3.72 20.20 -21.88
C ALA A 318 3.96 21.53 -22.62
N LYS A 319 3.21 21.78 -23.70
CA LYS A 319 3.36 22.97 -24.55
C LYS A 319 3.49 24.21 -23.67
N ALA A 320 4.69 24.79 -23.65
CA ALA A 320 4.95 26.05 -22.99
C ALA A 320 4.00 27.10 -23.56
N ALA A 321 3.12 27.63 -22.70
CA ALA A 321 2.46 28.89 -22.97
C ALA A 321 3.54 29.98 -23.17
N PRO A 322 3.29 31.01 -24.01
CA PRO A 322 4.34 31.96 -24.39
C PRO A 322 4.95 32.63 -23.16
N LEU A 323 6.28 32.55 -23.04
CA LEU A 323 7.05 33.16 -21.96
C LEU A 323 6.95 34.69 -22.00
N GLY A 324 6.01 35.23 -21.24
CA GLY A 324 6.20 36.51 -20.59
C GLY A 324 7.27 36.36 -19.50
N ALA A 325 8.24 37.26 -19.48
CA ALA A 325 9.39 37.25 -18.58
C ALA A 325 9.03 36.85 -17.13
N ARG A 326 9.44 35.64 -16.71
CA ARG A 326 9.41 35.20 -15.31
C ARG A 326 10.84 35.10 -14.79
N ARG A 327 11.06 35.65 -13.59
CA ARG A 327 12.28 35.45 -12.78
C ARG A 327 12.56 33.94 -12.66
N ALA A 328 13.83 33.56 -12.67
CA ALA A 328 14.24 32.17 -12.43
C ALA A 328 13.70 31.71 -11.07
N GLU A 329 12.89 30.66 -11.08
CA GLU A 329 12.40 29.97 -9.89
C GLU A 329 13.53 29.09 -9.32
N ALA A 330 13.67 29.06 -7.99
CA ALA A 330 14.72 28.29 -7.33
C ALA A 330 14.48 26.77 -7.50
N SER A 331 15.53 25.98 -7.68
CA SER A 331 15.45 24.52 -7.76
C SER A 331 15.15 23.88 -6.40
N ALA A 332 14.75 22.61 -6.40
CA ALA A 332 14.49 21.86 -5.16
C ALA A 332 15.75 21.83 -4.26
N VAL A 333 16.93 21.63 -4.85
CA VAL A 333 18.21 21.67 -4.11
C VAL A 333 18.52 23.05 -3.56
N GLU A 334 18.19 24.12 -4.28
CA GLU A 334 18.38 25.48 -3.77
C GLU A 334 17.47 25.75 -2.56
N VAL A 335 16.23 25.26 -2.59
CA VAL A 335 15.29 25.36 -1.45
C VAL A 335 15.80 24.56 -0.26
N VAL A 336 16.26 23.31 -0.45
CA VAL A 336 16.78 22.50 0.65
C VAL A 336 18.07 23.07 1.22
N ASN A 337 18.98 23.58 0.39
CA ASN A 337 20.18 24.28 0.85
C ASN A 337 19.82 25.53 1.66
N ALA A 338 18.82 26.31 1.23
CA ALA A 338 18.33 27.45 1.98
C ALA A 338 17.73 27.03 3.34
N GLN A 339 16.97 25.93 3.36
CA GLN A 339 16.38 25.40 4.58
C GLN A 339 17.44 24.89 5.56
N LEU A 340 18.46 24.17 5.07
CA LEU A 340 19.60 23.71 5.87
C LEU A 340 20.43 24.87 6.43
N ALA A 341 20.61 25.94 5.65
CA ALA A 341 21.31 27.14 6.09
C ALA A 341 20.53 27.87 7.19
N ALA A 342 19.21 27.99 7.06
CA ALA A 342 18.34 28.60 8.06
C ALA A 342 18.31 27.76 9.36
N LEU A 343 18.23 26.43 9.25
CA LEU A 343 18.39 25.53 10.39
C LEU A 343 19.74 25.72 11.10
N PHE A 344 20.83 25.95 10.34
CA PHE A 344 22.16 26.18 10.93
C PHE A 344 22.24 27.46 11.74
N SER A 345 21.77 28.56 11.16
CA SER A 345 21.89 29.90 11.73
C SER A 345 20.93 30.11 12.90
N GLY A 346 20.01 29.16 13.11
CA GLY A 346 18.95 29.27 14.10
C GLY A 346 17.78 30.14 13.62
N ASP A 347 17.68 30.40 12.31
CA ASP A 347 16.53 31.03 11.68
C ASP A 347 15.40 30.01 11.48
N TRP A 348 14.70 29.72 12.58
CA TRP A 348 13.63 28.72 12.59
C TRP A 348 12.40 29.17 11.80
N ASP A 349 12.12 30.48 11.77
CA ASP A 349 11.01 31.03 10.99
C ASP A 349 11.30 30.91 9.48
N GLY A 350 12.53 31.23 9.06
CA GLY A 350 12.97 31.04 7.67
C GLY A 350 12.99 29.57 7.25
N ALA A 351 13.49 28.67 8.11
CA ALA A 351 13.47 27.24 7.84
C ALA A 351 12.03 26.67 7.81
N PHE A 352 11.16 27.15 8.69
CA PHE A 352 9.75 26.74 8.76
C PHE A 352 8.98 27.19 7.51
N ALA A 353 9.18 28.42 7.05
CA ALA A 353 8.50 29.00 5.90
C ALA A 353 8.80 28.29 4.56
N LEU A 354 9.86 27.49 4.49
CA LEU A 354 10.20 26.68 3.31
C LEU A 354 9.47 25.33 3.27
N ASN A 355 8.65 25.01 4.27
CA ASN A 355 7.79 23.83 4.25
C ASN A 355 6.47 24.10 3.52
N SER A 356 5.88 23.06 2.94
CA SER A 356 4.54 23.13 2.33
C SER A 356 3.47 23.53 3.35
N LYS A 357 2.32 24.05 2.90
CA LYS A 357 1.18 24.37 3.78
C LYS A 357 0.71 23.14 4.60
N PRO A 358 0.55 21.93 4.03
CA PRO A 358 0.24 20.72 4.80
C PRO A 358 1.29 20.38 5.86
N ASN A 359 2.57 20.47 5.51
CA ASN A 359 3.65 20.14 6.44
C ASN A 359 3.74 21.18 7.58
N CYS A 360 3.54 22.46 7.29
CA CYS A 360 3.40 23.51 8.29
C CYS A 360 2.24 23.23 9.26
N ALA A 361 1.08 22.81 8.75
CA ALA A 361 -0.07 22.47 9.59
C ALA A 361 0.23 21.29 10.56
N ARG A 362 1.02 20.31 10.10
CA ARG A 362 1.44 19.15 10.91
C ARG A 362 2.50 19.52 11.95
N LEU A 363 3.45 20.39 11.59
CA LEU A 363 4.53 20.85 12.47
C LEU A 363 4.05 21.94 13.46
N GLY A 364 2.92 22.59 13.16
CA GLY A 364 2.28 23.61 13.98
C GLY A 364 2.88 25.00 13.74
N ASP A 365 4.02 25.28 14.36
CA ASP A 365 4.69 26.59 14.29
C ASP A 365 6.22 26.40 14.35
N ALA A 366 6.97 27.47 14.08
CA ALA A 366 8.44 27.44 14.04
C ALA A 366 9.06 27.00 15.38
N ALA A 367 8.43 27.30 16.52
CA ALA A 367 8.93 26.92 17.84
C ALA A 367 8.77 25.41 18.10
N LYS A 368 7.62 24.84 17.72
CA LYS A 368 7.38 23.39 17.77
C LYS A 368 8.29 22.65 16.79
N PHE A 369 8.44 23.16 15.57
CA PHE A 369 9.37 22.63 14.59
C PHE A 369 10.82 22.60 15.12
N ALA A 370 11.29 23.69 15.72
CA ALA A 370 12.60 23.75 16.37
C ALA A 370 12.73 22.71 17.49
N GLY A 371 11.67 22.53 18.28
CA GLY A 371 11.61 21.50 19.33
C GLY A 371 11.77 20.08 18.77
N VAL A 372 11.09 19.75 17.66
CA VAL A 372 11.18 18.43 16.99
C VAL A 372 12.59 18.18 16.47
N VAL A 373 13.19 19.16 15.77
CA VAL A 373 14.54 19.01 15.19
C VAL A 373 15.59 18.82 16.29
N ARG A 374 15.51 19.61 17.37
CA ARG A 374 16.50 19.56 18.46
C ARG A 374 16.36 18.33 19.38
N SER A 375 15.15 17.83 19.58
CA SER A 375 14.90 16.70 20.48
C SER A 375 15.14 15.34 19.82
N SER A 376 15.23 15.28 18.50
CA SER A 376 15.53 14.04 17.78
C SER A 376 17.04 13.79 17.68
N ALA A 377 17.46 12.58 18.06
CA ALA A 377 18.85 12.14 17.94
C ALA A 377 19.35 12.19 16.47
N SER A 378 18.48 11.86 15.51
CA SER A 378 18.80 11.92 14.08
C SER A 378 18.74 13.35 13.54
N PHE A 379 17.65 14.08 13.74
CA PHE A 379 17.51 15.43 13.15
C PHE A 379 18.42 16.49 13.78
N SER A 380 18.85 16.31 15.03
CA SER A 380 19.76 17.26 15.69
C SER A 380 21.12 17.37 14.97
N VAL A 381 21.52 16.35 14.20
CA VAL A 381 22.73 16.37 13.34
C VAL A 381 22.66 17.52 12.32
N LEU A 382 21.46 17.88 11.85
CA LEU A 382 21.26 19.00 10.92
C LEU A 382 21.42 20.38 11.57
N VAL A 383 21.65 20.47 12.88
CA VAL A 383 21.87 21.73 13.60
C VAL A 383 23.12 21.74 14.47
N ASP A 384 23.83 20.62 14.57
CA ASP A 384 25.09 20.51 15.30
C ASP A 384 26.19 21.39 14.69
N LYS A 385 27.10 21.86 15.57
CA LYS A 385 28.31 22.58 15.17
C LYS A 385 29.32 21.60 14.58
N GLY A 386 29.98 21.99 13.48
CA GLY A 386 30.99 21.15 12.81
C GLY A 386 30.39 20.07 11.91
N ARG A 387 29.12 20.17 11.52
CA ARG A 387 28.51 19.26 10.55
C ARG A 387 29.04 19.50 9.14
N GLU A 388 29.14 18.43 8.38
CA GLU A 388 29.32 18.43 6.93
C GLU A 388 28.05 17.88 6.29
N VAL A 389 27.56 18.52 5.24
CA VAL A 389 26.38 18.07 4.49
C VAL A 389 26.70 17.93 3.00
N GLU A 390 26.33 16.79 2.43
CA GLU A 390 26.32 16.54 0.99
C GLU A 390 24.86 16.52 0.52
N VAL A 391 24.54 17.28 -0.54
CA VAL A 391 23.17 17.46 -1.04
C VAL A 391 23.11 17.12 -2.52
N TRP A 392 22.19 16.26 -2.93
CA TRP A 392 21.97 15.91 -4.34
C TRP A 392 20.50 15.61 -4.65
N GLU A 393 20.11 15.81 -5.92
CA GLU A 393 18.78 15.48 -6.40
C GLU A 393 18.60 13.96 -6.54
N CYS A 394 17.44 13.47 -6.10
CA CYS A 394 17.01 12.09 -6.28
C CYS A 394 15.56 12.12 -6.76
N GLY A 395 15.36 12.17 -8.07
CA GLY A 395 14.03 12.38 -8.67
C GLY A 395 13.52 13.80 -8.41
N SER A 396 12.32 13.93 -7.86
CA SER A 396 11.76 15.21 -7.40
C SER A 396 12.25 15.62 -6.01
N ASP A 397 12.83 14.68 -5.24
CA ASP A 397 13.24 14.88 -3.86
C ASP A 397 14.73 15.22 -3.76
N VAL A 398 15.14 15.68 -2.58
CA VAL A 398 16.53 16.02 -2.31
C VAL A 398 17.07 15.16 -1.18
N THR A 399 18.18 14.49 -1.45
CA THR A 399 18.87 13.69 -0.43
C THR A 399 19.95 14.54 0.22
N VAL A 400 20.03 14.46 1.54
CA VAL A 400 21.02 15.16 2.36
C VAL A 400 21.72 14.14 3.23
N ARG A 401 23.00 13.91 2.99
CA ARG A 401 23.84 13.14 3.91
C ARG A 401 24.53 14.09 4.87
N ALA A 402 24.36 13.88 6.17
CA ALA A 402 24.98 14.69 7.21
C ALA A 402 25.98 13.88 8.04
N ARG A 403 27.15 14.45 8.27
CA ARG A 403 28.22 13.91 9.11
C ARG A 403 28.58 14.90 10.20
N VAL A 404 28.78 14.40 11.41
CA VAL A 404 29.30 15.15 12.55
C VAL A 404 30.30 14.26 13.27
N GLU A 405 31.46 14.80 13.64
CA GLU A 405 32.48 14.05 14.34
C GLU A 405 31.91 13.41 15.62
N GLY A 406 32.13 12.09 15.80
CA GLY A 406 31.64 11.34 16.95
C GLY A 406 30.17 10.92 16.89
N ARG A 407 29.46 11.15 15.78
CA ARG A 407 28.10 10.62 15.53
C ARG A 407 28.04 9.72 14.29
N PRO A 408 27.08 8.77 14.24
CA PRO A 408 26.80 8.04 13.02
C PRO A 408 26.42 8.99 11.88
N GLU A 409 26.89 8.68 10.66
CA GLU A 409 26.40 9.34 9.45
C GLU A 409 24.90 9.13 9.35
N THR A 410 24.16 10.21 9.05
CA THR A 410 22.70 10.15 8.88
C THR A 410 22.35 10.64 7.49
N THR A 411 21.59 9.85 6.74
CA THR A 411 21.04 10.28 5.45
C THR A 411 19.59 10.69 5.64
N PHE A 412 19.22 11.83 5.06
CA PHE A 412 17.87 12.37 5.08
C PHE A 412 17.35 12.48 3.67
N GLN A 413 16.07 12.17 3.48
CA GLN A 413 15.38 12.48 2.24
C GLN A 413 14.35 13.57 2.51
N PHE A 414 14.55 14.72 1.87
CA PHE A 414 13.62 15.84 1.83
C PHE A 414 12.64 15.59 0.70
N MET A 415 11.39 15.32 1.08
CA MET A 415 10.29 15.16 0.14
C MET A 415 9.88 16.54 -0.34
N MET A 416 9.94 16.77 -1.65
CA MET A 416 9.73 18.09 -2.23
C MET A 416 8.42 18.12 -3.02
N VAL A 417 7.68 19.22 -2.89
CA VAL A 417 6.44 19.48 -3.62
C VAL A 417 6.47 20.88 -4.21
N ARG A 418 5.68 21.13 -5.25
CA ARG A 418 5.47 22.49 -5.77
C ARG A 418 4.14 23.06 -5.28
N GLU A 419 4.19 24.18 -4.57
CA GLU A 419 3.02 24.97 -4.18
C GLU A 419 3.10 26.36 -4.82
N ASP A 420 2.02 26.80 -5.47
CA ASP A 420 1.92 28.11 -6.11
C ASP A 420 3.10 28.42 -7.07
N GLY A 421 3.72 27.37 -7.65
CA GLY A 421 4.87 27.45 -8.55
C GLY A 421 6.25 27.39 -7.87
N ALA A 422 6.35 27.41 -6.55
CA ALA A 422 7.62 27.32 -5.82
C ALA A 422 7.83 25.92 -5.21
N TRP A 423 9.08 25.46 -5.13
CA TRP A 423 9.43 24.26 -4.39
C TRP A 423 9.34 24.48 -2.88
N CYS A 424 8.80 23.50 -2.16
CA CYS A 424 8.68 23.49 -0.70
C CYS A 424 8.96 22.08 -0.17
N THR A 425 9.40 21.98 1.08
CA THR A 425 9.62 20.71 1.78
C THR A 425 8.31 20.20 2.38
N ASP A 426 7.79 19.10 1.84
CA ASP A 426 6.55 18.46 2.32
C ASP A 426 6.80 17.48 3.48
N GLY A 427 8.06 17.08 3.68
CA GLY A 427 8.50 16.39 4.87
C GLY A 427 9.94 15.92 4.74
N VAL A 428 10.49 15.39 5.84
CA VAL A 428 11.85 14.84 5.86
C VAL A 428 11.81 13.49 6.57
N ARG A 429 12.43 12.49 5.96
CA ARG A 429 12.63 11.15 6.56
C ARG A 429 14.12 10.87 6.72
N VAL A 430 14.46 10.07 7.73
CA VAL A 430 15.80 9.51 7.90
C VAL A 430 15.85 8.20 7.13
N GLU A 431 16.84 8.03 6.26
CA GLU A 431 17.13 6.76 5.61
C GLU A 431 18.00 5.91 6.55
N CYS A 432 17.56 4.68 6.82
CA CYS A 432 18.25 3.73 7.69
C CYS A 432 19.45 3.08 6.99
#